data_AF-A0A963SEP5-F1
#
_entry.id   AF-A0A963SEP5-F1
#
_cell.length_a   1.000
_cell.length_b   1.000
_cell.length_c   1.000
_cell.angle_alpha   90.00
_cell.angle_beta   90.00
_cell.angle_gamma   90.00
#
_symmetry.space_group_name_H-M   'P 1'
#
loop_
_entity.id
_entity.type
_entity.pdbx_description
1 polymer ?
#
loop_
_entity_poly.entity_id
_entity_poly.type
_entity_poly.pdbx_seq_one_letter_code
_entity_poly.pdbx_strand_id
1 'polypeptide(L)'
;MFQLTGFDLDAFIRSTLAEDLGEGLPGGGHDVTSESVIPADARFAGVMDTRDAISVAGLPVAEAFFRTLDPEMTVEILVEEGAQVAAGTDLMRLEGNARA
;
A
#
# COMPACT_ATOMS: atom_id res chain seq x y z
N MET A 1 2.01 -16.26 6.19
CA MET A 1 2.18 -14.87 6.65
C MET A 1 3.63 -14.51 6.42
N PHE A 2 3.89 -13.46 5.64
CA PHE A 2 5.24 -12.97 5.42
C PHE A 2 5.81 -12.43 6.73
N GLN A 3 7.07 -12.76 7.03
CA GLN A 3 7.76 -12.28 8.22
C GLN A 3 9.21 -11.95 7.87
N LEU A 4 9.65 -10.78 8.32
CA LEU A 4 11.04 -10.34 8.24
C LEU A 4 11.67 -10.54 9.62
N THR A 5 12.63 -11.46 9.71
CA THR A 5 13.28 -11.79 10.99
C THR A 5 13.94 -10.56 11.60
N GLY A 6 13.56 -10.24 12.85
CA GLY A 6 14.10 -9.09 13.57
C GLY A 6 13.50 -7.73 13.18
N PHE A 7 12.40 -7.73 12.40
CA PHE A 7 11.72 -6.51 11.97
C PHE A 7 10.27 -6.49 12.47
N ASP A 8 9.90 -5.42 13.18
CA ASP A 8 8.53 -5.17 13.60
C ASP A 8 7.79 -4.44 12.48
N LEU A 9 7.21 -5.23 11.57
CA LEU A 9 6.48 -4.73 10.40
C LEU A 9 5.29 -3.85 10.81
N ASP A 10 4.54 -4.25 11.82
CA ASP A 10 3.34 -3.53 12.23
C ASP A 10 3.69 -2.17 12.85
N ALA A 11 4.75 -2.11 13.68
CA ALA A 11 5.23 -0.85 14.22
C ALA A 11 5.78 0.07 13.13
N PHE A 12 6.51 -0.50 12.16
CA PHE A 12 7.02 0.25 11.01
C PHE A 12 5.87 0.88 10.22
N ILE A 13 4.90 0.09 9.77
CA ILE A 13 3.75 0.57 8.98
C ILE A 13 3.01 1.69 9.73
N ARG A 14 2.67 1.47 11.01
CA ARG A 14 1.98 2.49 11.81
C ARG A 14 2.78 3.79 11.88
N SER A 15 4.09 3.71 12.14
CA SER A 15 4.92 4.91 12.25
C SER A 15 5.05 5.67 10.93
N THR A 16 5.12 4.95 9.80
CA THR A 16 5.18 5.55 8.46
C THR A 16 3.85 6.21 8.08
N LEU A 17 2.71 5.57 8.37
CA LEU A 17 1.40 6.18 8.12
C LEU A 17 1.15 7.39 9.02
N ALA A 18 1.53 7.31 10.30
CA ALA A 18 1.43 8.43 11.23
C ALA A 18 2.28 9.63 10.77
N GLU A 19 3.47 9.39 10.23
CA GLU A 19 4.30 10.44 9.62
C GLU A 19 3.60 11.09 8.42
N ASP A 20 3.16 10.28 7.45
CA ASP A 20 2.60 10.77 6.19
C ASP A 20 1.29 11.54 6.39
N LEU A 21 0.44 11.07 7.29
CA LEU A 21 -0.83 11.72 7.65
C LEU A 21 -0.65 12.87 8.67
N GLY A 22 0.56 13.07 9.20
CA GLY A 22 0.85 14.09 10.21
C GLY A 22 0.11 13.87 11.54
N GLU A 23 -0.03 12.61 11.97
CA GLU A 23 -0.68 12.26 13.24
C GLU A 23 -0.03 13.01 14.42
N GLY A 24 -0.85 13.58 15.29
CA GLY A 24 -0.39 14.39 16.43
C GLY A 24 -0.17 15.88 16.12
N LEU A 25 -0.28 16.31 14.86
CA LEU A 25 -0.32 17.73 14.49
C LEU A 25 -1.76 18.28 14.54
N PRO A 26 -1.96 19.59 14.76
CA PRO A 26 -3.29 20.20 14.69
C PRO A 26 -3.92 20.02 13.29
N GLY A 27 -5.00 19.25 13.22
CA GLY A 27 -5.67 18.92 11.96
C GLY A 27 -5.00 17.84 11.12
N GLY A 28 -4.00 17.13 11.66
CA GLY A 28 -3.40 15.95 11.04
C GLY A 28 -4.13 14.65 11.40
N GLY A 29 -3.59 13.52 10.95
CA GLY A 29 -4.18 12.18 11.07
C GLY A 29 -5.18 11.83 9.96
N HIS A 30 -5.26 12.65 8.91
CA HIS A 30 -6.25 12.53 7.84
C HIS A 30 -5.67 12.92 6.48
N ASP A 31 -6.03 12.20 5.42
CA ASP A 31 -5.83 12.66 4.06
C ASP A 31 -6.98 13.60 3.66
N VAL A 32 -6.80 14.88 4.00
CA VAL A 32 -7.77 15.95 3.71
C VAL A 32 -8.08 16.03 2.22
N THR A 33 -7.14 15.70 1.35
CA THR A 33 -7.35 15.78 -0.10
C THR A 33 -8.33 14.70 -0.53
N SER A 34 -8.05 13.44 -0.19
CA SER A 34 -8.91 12.30 -0.53
C SER A 34 -10.30 12.43 0.10
N GLU A 35 -10.38 12.80 1.39
CA GLU A 35 -11.67 13.00 2.08
C GLU A 35 -12.55 14.09 1.44
N SER A 36 -11.93 15.12 0.85
CA SER A 36 -12.64 16.25 0.25
C SER A 36 -13.17 15.98 -1.15
N VAL A 37 -12.50 15.11 -1.93
CA VAL A 37 -12.79 14.93 -3.36
C VAL A 37 -13.32 13.55 -3.72
N ILE A 38 -13.18 12.56 -2.84
CA ILE A 38 -13.59 11.18 -3.08
C ILE A 38 -14.78 10.86 -2.16
N PRO A 39 -15.93 10.36 -2.65
CA PRO A 39 -17.02 9.89 -1.81
C PRO A 39 -16.59 8.78 -0.83
N ALA A 40 -17.18 8.74 0.37
CA ALA A 40 -16.76 7.80 1.43
C ALA A 40 -16.98 6.32 1.08
N ASP A 41 -17.96 6.05 0.23
CA ASP A 41 -18.36 4.74 -0.27
C ASP A 41 -17.77 4.41 -1.64
N ALA A 42 -16.96 5.30 -2.22
CA ALA A 42 -16.31 5.04 -3.49
C ALA A 42 -15.33 3.88 -3.36
N ARG A 43 -15.35 2.98 -4.34
CA ARG A 43 -14.40 1.88 -4.48
C ARG A 43 -13.50 2.15 -5.67
N PHE A 44 -12.25 1.71 -5.58
CA PHE A 44 -11.32 1.75 -6.70
C PHE A 44 -10.80 0.35 -7.04
N ALA A 45 -10.28 0.23 -8.26
CA ALA A 45 -9.43 -0.86 -8.70
C ALA A 45 -8.16 -0.26 -9.28
N GLY A 46 -7.01 -0.77 -8.89
CA GLY A 46 -5.70 -0.26 -9.27
C GLY A 46 -4.70 -1.36 -9.59
N VAL A 47 -3.71 -1.01 -10.40
CA VAL A 47 -2.57 -1.87 -10.71
C VAL A 47 -1.30 -1.11 -10.36
N MET A 48 -0.40 -1.77 -9.63
CA MET A 48 0.95 -1.28 -9.42
C MET A 48 1.86 -1.95 -10.45
N ASP A 49 2.48 -1.15 -11.32
CA ASP A 49 3.41 -1.61 -12.36
C ASP A 49 4.84 -1.08 -12.13
N THR A 50 5.79 -1.67 -12.84
CA THR A 50 7.17 -1.18 -12.86
C THR A 50 7.35 -0.11 -13.92
N ARG A 51 8.09 0.96 -13.61
CA ARG A 51 8.51 1.94 -14.63
C ARG A 51 9.76 1.50 -15.38
N ASP A 52 10.65 0.79 -14.69
CA ASP A 52 11.92 0.30 -15.20
C ASP A 52 12.03 -1.22 -15.06
N ALA A 53 13.04 -1.83 -15.68
CA ALA A 53 13.39 -3.21 -15.39
C ALA A 53 13.99 -3.31 -13.97
N ILE A 54 13.48 -4.22 -13.15
CA ILE A 54 13.85 -4.32 -11.73
C ILE A 54 14.03 -5.77 -11.26
N SER A 55 14.70 -5.93 -10.13
CA SER A 55 14.53 -7.10 -9.25
C SER A 55 13.43 -6.77 -8.24
N VAL A 56 12.37 -7.57 -8.21
CA VAL A 56 11.21 -7.35 -7.35
C VAL A 56 11.57 -7.64 -5.89
N ALA A 57 11.23 -6.70 -5.01
CA ALA A 57 11.33 -6.88 -3.56
C ALA A 57 10.33 -5.97 -2.84
N GLY A 58 9.76 -6.46 -1.73
CA GLY A 58 8.89 -5.70 -0.85
C GLY A 58 7.38 -5.79 -1.14
N LEU A 59 6.94 -6.66 -2.05
CA LEU A 59 5.50 -6.81 -2.34
C LEU A 59 4.66 -7.19 -1.10
N PRO A 60 5.12 -8.07 -0.20
CA PRO A 60 4.37 -8.36 1.03
C PRO A 60 4.33 -7.18 2.02
N VAL A 61 5.33 -6.29 1.98
CA VAL A 61 5.32 -5.06 2.77
C VAL A 61 4.29 -4.09 2.19
N ALA A 62 4.27 -3.92 0.86
CA ALA A 62 3.26 -3.10 0.19
C ALA A 62 1.83 -3.60 0.45
N GLU A 63 1.59 -4.92 0.35
CA GLU A 63 0.31 -5.53 0.72
C GLU A 63 -0.10 -5.16 2.16
N ALA A 64 0.83 -5.23 3.11
CA ALA A 64 0.55 -4.92 4.51
C ALA A 64 0.18 -3.44 4.73
N PHE A 65 0.77 -2.50 3.98
CA PHE A 65 0.34 -1.10 3.99
C PHE A 65 -1.12 -0.95 3.53
N PHE A 66 -1.48 -1.51 2.37
CA PHE A 66 -2.85 -1.41 1.85
C PHE A 66 -3.88 -2.05 2.78
N ARG A 67 -3.57 -3.21 3.36
CA ARG A 67 -4.46 -3.88 4.33
C ARG A 67 -4.58 -3.13 5.66
N THR A 68 -3.59 -2.31 6.02
CA THR A 68 -3.66 -1.47 7.23
C THR A 68 -4.58 -0.28 7.01
N LEU A 69 -4.58 0.29 5.80
CA LEU A 69 -5.46 1.39 5.41
C LEU A 69 -6.91 0.92 5.19
N ASP A 70 -7.10 -0.24 4.55
CA ASP A 70 -8.39 -0.89 4.37
C ASP A 70 -8.30 -2.41 4.65
N PRO A 71 -8.82 -2.89 5.79
CA PRO A 71 -8.82 -4.31 6.13
C PRO A 71 -9.58 -5.21 5.14
N GLU A 72 -10.52 -4.64 4.36
CA GLU A 72 -11.30 -5.36 3.34
C GLU A 72 -10.67 -5.27 1.94
N MET A 73 -9.51 -4.62 1.79
CA MET A 73 -8.78 -4.51 0.53
C MET A 73 -8.45 -5.91 -0.02
N THR A 74 -8.83 -6.13 -1.28
CA THR A 74 -8.41 -7.29 -2.05
C THR A 74 -7.07 -6.98 -2.70
N VAL A 75 -6.09 -7.84 -2.48
CA VAL A 75 -4.73 -7.72 -3.02
C VAL A 75 -4.37 -9.00 -3.75
N GLU A 76 -4.00 -8.89 -5.03
CA GLU A 76 -3.48 -9.98 -5.85
C GLU A 76 -2.02 -9.67 -6.21
N ILE A 77 -1.08 -10.47 -5.70
CA ILE A 77 0.34 -10.39 -6.09
C ILE A 77 0.53 -11.20 -7.38
N LEU A 78 1.04 -10.55 -8.42
CA LEU A 78 1.19 -11.13 -9.77
C LEU A 78 2.60 -11.66 -10.05
N VAL A 79 3.59 -11.22 -9.27
CA VAL A 79 5.01 -11.56 -9.45
C VAL A 79 5.63 -11.99 -8.13
N GLU A 80 6.55 -12.95 -8.18
CA GLU A 80 7.26 -13.45 -7.01
C GLU A 80 8.38 -12.51 -6.56
N GLU A 81 8.62 -12.46 -5.24
CA GLU A 81 9.79 -11.79 -4.67
C GLU A 81 11.10 -12.36 -5.24
N GLY A 82 12.04 -11.48 -5.57
CA GLY A 82 13.32 -11.83 -6.17
C GLY A 82 13.28 -12.03 -7.70
N ALA A 83 12.11 -12.01 -8.32
CA ALA A 83 11.99 -12.10 -9.77
C ALA A 83 12.64 -10.88 -10.46
N GLN A 84 13.27 -11.12 -11.61
CA GLN A 84 13.69 -10.06 -12.53
C GLN A 84 12.61 -9.83 -13.57
N VAL A 85 12.13 -8.59 -13.68
CA VAL A 85 11.04 -8.23 -14.59
C VAL A 85 11.41 -7.04 -15.46
N ALA A 86 10.78 -6.95 -16.63
CA ALA A 86 10.93 -5.82 -17.53
C ALA A 86 10.15 -4.60 -17.03
N ALA A 87 10.44 -3.43 -17.62
CA ALA A 87 9.61 -2.24 -17.46
C ALA A 87 8.17 -2.49 -17.93
N GLY A 88 7.20 -1.90 -17.23
CA GLY A 88 5.77 -2.03 -17.50
C GLY A 88 5.17 -3.35 -17.03
N THR A 89 5.86 -4.11 -16.16
CA THR A 89 5.31 -5.37 -15.64
C THR A 89 4.36 -5.06 -14.48
N ASP A 90 3.13 -5.54 -14.57
CA ASP A 90 2.17 -5.50 -13.46
C ASP A 90 2.68 -6.35 -12.30
N LEU A 91 2.83 -5.76 -11.12
CA LEU A 91 3.34 -6.42 -9.92
C LEU A 91 2.21 -6.90 -9.00
N MET A 92 1.18 -6.08 -8.84
CA MET A 92 0.03 -6.39 -7.99
C MET A 92 -1.23 -5.64 -8.42
N ARG A 93 -2.39 -6.24 -8.15
CA ARG A 93 -3.71 -5.62 -8.31
C ARG A 93 -4.36 -5.39 -6.95
N LEU A 94 -5.11 -4.31 -6.86
CA LEU A 94 -5.70 -3.80 -5.63
C LEU A 94 -7.16 -3.41 -5.89
N GLU A 95 -8.07 -3.79 -4.99
CA GLU A 95 -9.46 -3.32 -4.98
C GLU A 95 -9.94 -3.05 -3.56
N GLY A 96 -10.44 -1.85 -3.28
CA GLY A 96 -10.84 -1.44 -1.93
C GLY A 96 -11.49 -0.07 -1.87
N ASN A 97 -11.57 0.51 -0.67
CA ASN A 97 -12.05 1.87 -0.45
C ASN A 97 -11.12 2.88 -1.16
N ALA A 98 -11.70 3.82 -1.91
CA ALA A 98 -10.94 4.79 -2.69
C ALA A 98 -10.26 5.89 -1.86
N ARG A 99 -10.55 5.98 -0.56
CA ARG A 99 -9.87 6.87 0.40
C ARG A 99 -8.77 6.17 1.21
N ALA A 100 -8.64 4.84 1.06
CA ALA A 100 -7.63 4.06 1.76
C ALA A 100 -6.23 4.35 1.22
#